data_AF-A0A942AW18-F1
#
_entry.id   AF-A0A942AW18-F1
#
_cell.length_a   1.000
_cell.length_b   1.000
_cell.length_c   1.000
_cell.angle_alpha   90.00
_cell.angle_beta   90.00
_cell.angle_gamma   90.00
#
_symmetry.space_group_name_H-M   'P 1'
#
loop_
_entity.id
_entity.type
_entity.pdbx_description
1 polymer ?
#
loop_
_entity_poly.entity_id
_entity_poly.type
_entity_poly.pdbx_seq_one_letter_code
_entity_poly.pdbx_strand_id
1 'polypeptide(L)'
;MLLDKLEDVESYFETENEIEVKLKSFDCLEKNEKTILDEGYSFKTKENRCFIYQKENKKIKLSVFNHEIPSSRLMPDYTNSMVNLASSIQKYYGKESKYPSSAKLDKYLDKEYKHVLLLILDGLGPYIIRNALKPGDILYDNLKETISAVFPPTTACAIPCSSSGKLALETAWLGWENYISELNRNLVLFTGENYLTKEGTGINLKKSLMPYDEYFYSLGVDAIDLEPSFKPNGCESLDELLKGFKAFKKSHERTFSYAYWAEPDSTLHLYGVASLEANMQIKKLNDTIKAGLADIDSDTLVIITADHGHQNVINTKLYKYKELYSML
;
A
#
# COMPACT_ATOMS: atom_id res chain seq x y z
N MET A 1 -28.50 -26.74 16.15
CA MET A 1 -29.13 -26.36 14.87
C MET A 1 -28.08 -25.66 14.00
N LEU A 2 -28.25 -25.59 12.66
CA LEU A 2 -27.28 -24.92 11.77
C LEU A 2 -26.93 -23.51 12.26
N LEU A 3 -27.94 -22.75 12.70
CA LEU A 3 -27.78 -21.37 13.20
C LEU A 3 -26.77 -21.25 14.36
N ASP A 4 -26.68 -22.27 15.23
CA ASP A 4 -25.74 -22.27 16.37
C ASP A 4 -24.28 -22.42 15.94
N LYS A 5 -24.04 -22.83 14.68
CA LYS A 5 -22.71 -22.99 14.09
C LYS A 5 -22.29 -21.79 13.26
N LEU A 6 -23.21 -20.85 13.01
CA LEU A 6 -22.93 -19.65 12.24
C LEU A 6 -22.34 -18.57 13.14
N GLU A 7 -21.37 -17.84 12.61
CA GLU A 7 -20.65 -16.79 13.33
C GLU A 7 -21.06 -15.41 12.84
N ASP A 8 -21.04 -14.43 13.74
CA ASP A 8 -21.36 -13.03 13.46
C ASP A 8 -22.70 -12.83 12.74
N VAL A 9 -23.70 -13.62 13.12
CA VAL A 9 -25.09 -13.41 12.74
C VAL A 9 -25.61 -12.13 13.42
N GLU A 10 -26.00 -11.14 12.61
CA GLU A 10 -26.64 -9.90 13.04
C GLU A 10 -28.11 -10.14 13.40
N SER A 11 -28.80 -10.86 12.51
CA SER A 11 -30.18 -11.29 12.69
C SER A 11 -30.44 -12.51 11.80
N TYR A 12 -31.45 -13.28 12.16
CA TYR A 12 -31.94 -14.35 11.30
C TYR A 12 -33.45 -14.44 11.38
N PHE A 13 -34.05 -14.97 10.32
CA PHE A 13 -35.45 -15.33 10.25
C PHE A 13 -35.55 -16.76 9.74
N GLU A 14 -36.27 -17.62 10.45
CA GLU A 14 -36.43 -19.03 10.08
C GLU A 14 -37.91 -19.38 9.93
N THR A 15 -38.22 -20.01 8.81
CA THR A 15 -39.51 -20.66 8.51
C THR A 15 -39.28 -22.15 8.29
N GLU A 16 -40.35 -22.89 8.05
CA GLU A 16 -40.29 -24.34 7.76
C GLU A 16 -39.37 -24.67 6.58
N ASN A 17 -39.37 -23.84 5.52
CA ASN A 17 -38.67 -24.12 4.27
C ASN A 17 -37.51 -23.15 3.98
N GLU A 18 -37.28 -22.14 4.81
CA GLU A 18 -36.30 -21.10 4.52
C GLU A 18 -35.67 -20.52 5.79
N ILE A 19 -34.34 -20.34 5.77
CA ILE A 19 -33.58 -19.61 6.77
C ILE A 19 -32.94 -18.40 6.08
N GLU A 20 -33.31 -17.19 6.48
CA GLU A 20 -32.61 -15.97 6.10
C GLU A 20 -31.64 -15.59 7.20
N VAL A 21 -30.35 -15.53 6.87
CA VAL A 21 -29.27 -15.17 7.79
C VAL A 21 -28.64 -13.89 7.32
N LYS A 22 -28.61 -12.89 8.21
CA LYS A 22 -27.93 -11.62 7.99
C LYS A 22 -26.64 -11.61 8.80
N LEU A 23 -25.50 -11.43 8.13
CA LEU A 23 -24.19 -11.36 8.79
C LEU A 23 -23.80 -9.92 9.09
N LYS A 24 -23.07 -9.71 10.20
CA LYS A 24 -22.54 -8.41 10.63
C LYS A 24 -21.41 -7.88 9.75
N SER A 25 -20.66 -8.76 9.07
CA SER A 25 -19.51 -8.38 8.25
C SER A 25 -19.33 -9.31 7.03
N PHE A 26 -18.59 -8.83 6.02
CA PHE A 26 -18.18 -9.66 4.87
C PHE A 26 -17.11 -10.70 5.24
N ASP A 27 -16.29 -10.44 6.25
CA ASP A 27 -15.15 -11.30 6.62
C ASP A 27 -15.59 -12.68 7.10
N CYS A 28 -16.81 -12.78 7.64
CA CYS A 28 -17.37 -14.03 8.13
C CYS A 28 -18.17 -14.79 7.06
N LEU A 29 -18.31 -14.22 5.85
CA LEU A 29 -19.08 -14.83 4.76
C LEU A 29 -18.48 -16.20 4.37
N GLU A 30 -17.17 -16.26 4.11
CA GLU A 30 -16.50 -17.49 3.68
C GLU A 30 -16.58 -18.60 4.73
N LYS A 31 -16.43 -18.24 6.01
CA LYS A 31 -16.51 -19.19 7.13
C LYS A 31 -17.92 -19.75 7.33
N ASN A 32 -18.93 -18.88 7.24
CA ASN A 32 -20.33 -19.29 7.30
C ASN A 32 -20.75 -20.11 6.07
N GLU A 33 -20.28 -19.74 4.88
CA GLU A 33 -20.46 -20.52 3.65
C GLU A 33 -19.88 -21.93 3.79
N LYS A 34 -18.65 -22.06 4.28
CA LYS A 34 -18.05 -23.36 4.57
C LYS A 34 -18.91 -24.19 5.53
N THR A 35 -19.37 -23.58 6.62
CA THR A 35 -20.23 -24.25 7.62
C THR A 35 -21.55 -24.72 7.01
N ILE A 36 -22.17 -23.91 6.14
CA ILE A 36 -23.41 -24.26 5.43
C ILE A 36 -23.18 -25.44 4.48
N LEU A 37 -22.06 -25.45 3.75
CA LEU A 37 -21.68 -26.55 2.86
C LEU A 37 -21.40 -27.85 3.64
N ASP A 38 -20.70 -27.77 4.77
CA ASP A 38 -20.39 -28.91 5.65
C ASP A 38 -21.67 -29.54 6.24
N GLU A 39 -22.73 -28.75 6.45
CA GLU A 39 -24.06 -29.23 6.87
C GLU A 39 -24.89 -29.86 5.74
N GLY A 40 -24.30 -29.99 4.54
CA GLY A 40 -24.88 -30.67 3.38
C GLY A 40 -25.81 -29.81 2.54
N TYR A 41 -25.74 -28.48 2.66
CA TYR A 41 -26.39 -27.58 1.72
C TYR A 41 -25.52 -27.40 0.47
N SER A 42 -26.17 -27.15 -0.66
CA SER A 42 -25.52 -26.89 -1.95
C SER A 42 -25.79 -25.46 -2.39
N PHE A 43 -24.76 -24.75 -2.87
CA PHE A 43 -24.94 -23.43 -3.48
C PHE A 43 -25.88 -23.52 -4.70
N LYS A 44 -26.77 -22.54 -4.84
CA LYS A 44 -27.76 -22.47 -5.93
C LYS A 44 -27.57 -21.25 -6.80
N THR A 45 -27.62 -20.06 -6.21
CA THR A 45 -27.56 -18.80 -6.95
C THR A 45 -27.16 -17.66 -6.03
N LYS A 46 -26.80 -16.54 -6.65
CA LYS A 46 -26.57 -15.26 -5.98
C LYS A 46 -27.49 -14.21 -6.60
N GLU A 47 -28.36 -13.64 -5.78
CA GLU A 47 -29.33 -12.62 -6.21
C GLU A 47 -29.31 -11.45 -5.23
N ASN A 48 -29.23 -10.21 -5.72
CA ASN A 48 -29.29 -9.00 -4.88
C ASN A 48 -28.35 -9.03 -3.65
N ARG A 49 -27.11 -9.53 -3.84
CA ARG A 49 -26.08 -9.69 -2.78
C ARG A 49 -26.44 -10.71 -1.68
N CYS A 50 -27.39 -11.60 -1.94
CA CYS A 50 -27.74 -12.73 -1.12
C CYS A 50 -27.25 -14.03 -1.78
N PHE A 51 -26.57 -14.88 -1.01
CA PHE A 51 -26.08 -16.19 -1.43
C PHE A 51 -27.09 -17.25 -1.01
N ILE A 52 -27.60 -18.02 -1.96
CA ILE A 52 -28.68 -18.98 -1.73
C ILE A 52 -28.10 -20.39 -1.76
N TYR A 53 -28.29 -21.13 -0.67
CA TYR A 53 -27.94 -22.53 -0.53
C TYR A 53 -29.20 -23.36 -0.29
N GLN A 54 -29.19 -24.63 -0.68
CA GLN A 54 -30.36 -25.49 -0.52
C GLN A 54 -29.97 -26.92 -0.20
N LYS A 55 -30.72 -27.51 0.74
CA LYS A 55 -30.70 -28.92 1.11
C LYS A 55 -32.14 -29.42 1.08
N GLU A 56 -32.42 -30.37 0.19
CA GLU A 56 -33.79 -30.87 -0.03
C GLU A 56 -34.78 -29.71 -0.28
N ASN A 57 -35.80 -29.56 0.56
CA ASN A 57 -36.80 -28.49 0.47
C ASN A 57 -36.44 -27.24 1.27
N LYS A 58 -35.34 -27.25 2.03
CA LYS A 58 -34.94 -26.14 2.89
C LYS A 58 -33.88 -25.27 2.21
N LYS A 59 -34.15 -23.97 2.12
CA LYS A 59 -33.24 -22.95 1.58
C LYS A 59 -32.58 -22.16 2.70
N ILE A 60 -31.35 -21.74 2.47
CA ILE A 60 -30.66 -20.74 3.28
C ILE A 60 -30.29 -19.58 2.39
N LYS A 61 -30.66 -18.38 2.81
CA LYS A 61 -30.30 -17.12 2.20
C LYS A 61 -29.31 -16.42 3.12
N LEU A 62 -28.05 -16.38 2.71
CA LEU A 62 -26.99 -15.69 3.43
C LEU A 62 -26.79 -14.30 2.83
N SER A 63 -27.09 -13.27 3.58
CA SER A 63 -27.00 -11.88 3.13
C SER A 63 -26.09 -11.05 4.02
N VAL A 64 -25.46 -10.06 3.41
CA VAL A 64 -24.63 -9.06 4.09
C VAL A 64 -25.29 -7.71 3.82
N PHE A 65 -26.31 -7.35 4.61
CA PHE A 65 -27.21 -6.22 4.31
C PHE A 65 -27.01 -5.04 5.26
N ASN A 66 -26.12 -4.11 4.92
CA ASN A 66 -26.28 -2.71 5.34
C ASN A 66 -25.50 -1.82 4.36
N HIS A 67 -26.09 -0.69 3.97
CA HIS A 67 -25.35 0.39 3.31
C HIS A 67 -24.36 1.07 4.26
N GLU A 68 -24.46 0.76 5.55
CA GLU A 68 -23.61 1.19 6.66
C GLU A 68 -22.93 -0.01 7.35
N ILE A 69 -22.61 -1.10 6.64
CA ILE A 69 -21.75 -2.13 7.23
C ILE A 69 -20.36 -1.51 7.28
N PRO A 70 -19.74 -1.32 8.47
CA PRO A 70 -18.32 -1.10 8.52
C PRO A 70 -17.69 -2.37 7.95
N SER A 71 -17.30 -2.34 6.68
CA SER A 71 -16.25 -3.25 6.28
C SER A 71 -15.09 -2.94 7.20
N SER A 72 -14.53 -3.94 7.86
CA SER A 72 -13.23 -3.81 8.51
C SER A 72 -12.11 -3.35 7.54
N ARG A 73 -12.42 -3.25 6.23
CA ARG A 73 -11.54 -2.66 5.22
C ARG A 73 -11.11 -1.29 5.72
N LEU A 74 -9.82 -1.22 6.03
CA LEU A 74 -9.11 0.01 6.29
C LEU A 74 -9.33 0.94 5.08
N MET A 75 -10.15 1.98 5.28
CA MET A 75 -10.28 3.05 4.29
C MET A 75 -9.07 3.98 4.41
N PRO A 76 -8.57 4.56 3.30
CA PRO A 76 -7.59 5.62 3.38
C PRO A 76 -8.11 6.75 4.25
N ASP A 77 -7.31 7.13 5.23
CA ASP A 77 -7.50 8.32 6.04
C ASP A 77 -6.72 9.47 5.39
N TYR A 78 -7.38 10.27 4.57
CA TYR A 78 -6.79 11.44 3.93
C TYR A 78 -6.60 12.65 4.89
N THR A 79 -6.67 12.42 6.19
CA THR A 79 -6.13 13.31 7.23
C THR A 79 -4.82 12.77 7.84
N ASN A 80 -4.51 11.49 7.61
CA ASN A 80 -3.29 10.82 8.06
C ASN A 80 -2.83 9.71 7.08
N SER A 81 -2.30 10.13 5.95
CA SER A 81 -1.79 9.27 4.86
C SER A 81 -0.54 9.86 4.19
N MET A 82 -0.01 9.16 3.19
CA MET A 82 1.13 9.64 2.39
C MET A 82 0.93 11.04 1.83
N VAL A 83 -0.28 11.39 1.36
CA VAL A 83 -0.55 12.72 0.81
C VAL A 83 -0.41 13.82 1.87
N ASN A 84 -0.77 13.52 3.12
CA ASN A 84 -0.65 14.45 4.25
C ASN A 84 0.81 14.64 4.68
N LEU A 85 1.65 13.60 4.54
CA LEU A 85 3.10 13.75 4.72
C LEU A 85 3.70 14.70 3.68
N ALA A 86 3.32 14.53 2.41
CA ALA A 86 3.73 15.44 1.34
C ALA A 86 3.22 16.88 1.59
N SER A 87 2.01 17.04 2.13
CA SER A 87 1.47 18.35 2.54
C SER A 87 2.26 18.98 3.69
N SER A 88 2.66 18.20 4.70
CA SER A 88 3.53 18.68 5.79
C SER A 88 4.89 19.16 5.29
N ILE A 89 5.50 18.41 4.36
CA ILE A 89 6.78 18.80 3.75
C ILE A 89 6.61 20.10 2.95
N GLN A 90 5.60 20.20 2.08
CA GLN A 90 5.32 21.43 1.33
C GLN A 90 5.11 22.62 2.26
N LYS A 91 4.29 22.45 3.32
CA LYS A 91 4.05 23.47 4.34
C LYS A 91 5.33 23.93 5.03
N TYR A 92 6.21 23.00 5.41
CA TYR A 92 7.50 23.33 6.07
C TYR A 92 8.39 24.23 5.20
N TYR A 93 8.37 24.05 3.88
CA TYR A 93 9.08 24.92 2.93
C TYR A 93 8.24 26.10 2.42
N GLY A 94 7.11 26.41 3.08
CA GLY A 94 6.26 27.56 2.73
C GLY A 94 5.48 27.41 1.43
N LYS A 95 5.26 26.19 0.94
CA LYS A 95 4.46 25.88 -0.24
C LYS A 95 3.04 25.52 0.15
N GLU A 96 2.09 25.91 -0.68
CA GLU A 96 0.69 25.53 -0.51
C GLU A 96 0.46 24.07 -0.87
N SER A 97 -0.53 23.45 -0.22
CA SER A 97 -0.96 22.09 -0.53
C SER A 97 -2.48 22.03 -0.53
N LYS A 98 -3.05 21.20 -1.41
CA LYS A 98 -4.49 20.96 -1.48
C LYS A 98 -5.03 20.17 -0.29
N TYR A 99 -4.19 19.31 0.29
CA TYR A 99 -4.56 18.41 1.38
C TYR A 99 -4.07 18.96 2.72
N PRO A 100 -4.73 18.62 3.84
CA PRO A 100 -4.27 19.01 5.16
C PRO A 100 -2.91 18.36 5.47
N SER A 101 -2.09 19.05 6.25
CA SER A 101 -0.83 18.53 6.78
C SER A 101 -1.08 17.50 7.89
N SER A 102 -0.12 16.59 8.11
CA SER A 102 -0.11 15.72 9.28
C SER A 102 0.32 16.52 10.52
N ALA A 103 -0.61 16.73 11.44
CA ALA A 103 -0.36 17.47 12.68
C ALA A 103 0.77 16.90 13.53
N LYS A 104 1.10 15.62 13.37
CA LYS A 104 2.19 14.96 14.10
C LYS A 104 3.54 15.12 13.41
N LEU A 105 3.60 14.98 12.08
CA LEU A 105 4.83 15.29 11.34
C LEU A 105 5.19 16.77 11.44
N ASP A 106 4.19 17.67 11.41
CA ASP A 106 4.39 19.10 11.59
C ASP A 106 5.17 19.42 12.88
N LYS A 107 4.83 18.77 14.00
CA LYS A 107 5.55 18.95 15.28
C LYS A 107 7.03 18.57 15.21
N TYR A 108 7.38 17.59 14.38
CA TYR A 108 8.78 17.26 14.15
C TYR A 108 9.43 18.32 13.27
N LEU A 109 8.74 18.78 12.23
CA LEU A 109 9.19 19.82 11.29
C LEU A 109 9.22 21.23 11.89
N ASP A 110 8.66 21.48 13.07
CA ASP A 110 8.70 22.78 13.75
C ASP A 110 10.13 23.28 14.09
N LYS A 111 11.14 22.43 13.95
CA LYS A 111 12.56 22.81 14.09
C LYS A 111 13.14 23.24 12.74
N GLU A 112 14.04 24.21 12.77
CA GLU A 112 14.77 24.63 11.57
C GLU A 112 15.87 23.62 11.20
N TYR A 113 15.47 22.59 10.44
CA TYR A 113 16.41 21.65 9.83
C TYR A 113 17.01 22.23 8.56
N LYS A 114 18.33 22.09 8.43
CA LYS A 114 19.04 22.37 7.17
C LYS A 114 18.77 21.29 6.13
N HIS A 115 18.63 20.05 6.57
CA HIS A 115 18.53 18.91 5.67
C HIS A 115 17.35 18.02 6.07
N VAL A 116 16.49 17.69 5.11
CA VAL A 116 15.37 16.78 5.31
C VAL A 116 15.48 15.63 4.32
N LEU A 117 15.47 14.40 4.82
CA LEU A 117 15.39 13.18 4.03
C LEU A 117 14.01 12.54 4.21
N LEU A 118 13.28 12.33 3.12
CA LEU A 118 12.15 11.42 3.07
C LEU A 118 12.61 10.10 2.44
N LEU A 119 12.68 9.04 3.25
CA LEU A 119 13.05 7.69 2.82
C LEU A 119 11.82 6.78 2.84
N ILE A 120 11.45 6.25 1.68
CA ILE A 120 10.38 5.27 1.51
C ILE A 120 11.00 3.87 1.38
N LEU A 121 10.63 2.98 2.29
CA LEU A 121 10.97 1.56 2.25
C LEU A 121 9.73 0.78 1.82
N ASP A 122 9.75 0.26 0.60
CA ASP A 122 8.58 -0.32 -0.06
C ASP A 122 7.99 -1.47 0.77
N GLY A 123 6.68 -1.43 1.00
CA GLY A 123 5.95 -2.48 1.71
C GLY A 123 6.24 -2.59 3.22
N LEU A 124 7.10 -1.74 3.82
CA LEU A 124 7.50 -1.83 5.25
C LEU A 124 6.43 -1.30 6.22
N GLY A 125 5.26 -1.92 6.24
CA GLY A 125 4.18 -1.59 7.17
C GLY A 125 4.53 -1.81 8.66
N PRO A 126 3.81 -1.19 9.60
CA PRO A 126 4.08 -1.28 11.04
C PRO A 126 3.93 -2.70 11.59
N TYR A 127 3.04 -3.52 11.02
CA TYR A 127 2.90 -4.93 11.39
C TYR A 127 4.18 -5.72 11.08
N ILE A 128 4.80 -5.45 9.94
CA ILE A 128 6.04 -6.09 9.48
C ILE A 128 7.21 -5.73 10.41
N ILE A 129 7.33 -4.44 10.76
CA ILE A 129 8.31 -3.96 11.74
C ILE A 129 8.15 -4.67 13.08
N ARG A 130 6.92 -4.70 13.63
CA ARG A 130 6.65 -5.30 14.95
C ARG A 130 6.87 -6.81 15.00
N ASN A 131 6.73 -7.49 13.87
CA ASN A 131 6.95 -8.92 13.78
C ASN A 131 8.43 -9.28 13.63
N ALA A 132 9.19 -8.51 12.84
CA ALA A 132 10.57 -8.85 12.51
C ALA A 132 11.61 -8.25 13.47
N LEU A 133 11.28 -7.14 14.14
CA LEU A 133 12.22 -6.36 14.96
C LEU A 133 11.76 -6.30 16.43
N LYS A 134 12.68 -5.89 17.30
CA LYS A 134 12.48 -5.85 18.75
C LYS A 134 13.03 -4.55 19.37
N PRO A 135 12.70 -4.24 20.65
CA PRO A 135 13.31 -3.10 21.33
C PRO A 135 14.84 -3.08 21.22
N GLY A 136 15.42 -1.93 20.87
CA GLY A 136 16.84 -1.74 20.56
C GLY A 136 17.16 -1.70 19.06
N ASP A 137 16.22 -2.10 18.20
CA ASP A 137 16.29 -1.90 16.75
C ASP A 137 15.80 -0.50 16.38
N ILE A 138 16.55 0.24 15.56
CA ILE A 138 16.29 1.67 15.31
C ILE A 138 14.91 1.92 14.70
N LEU A 139 14.46 1.04 13.79
CA LEU A 139 13.15 1.14 13.16
C LEU A 139 12.01 0.82 14.13
N TYR A 140 12.23 -0.09 15.09
CA TYR A 140 11.25 -0.42 16.12
C TYR A 140 11.11 0.73 17.14
N ASP A 141 12.25 1.19 17.67
CA ASP A 141 12.30 2.23 18.70
C ASP A 141 11.85 3.61 18.16
N ASN A 142 11.92 3.81 16.84
CA ASN A 142 11.50 5.05 16.18
C ASN A 142 10.21 4.94 15.37
N LEU A 143 9.41 3.88 15.56
CA LEU A 143 8.06 3.82 15.01
C LEU A 143 7.15 4.83 15.74
N LYS A 144 7.04 6.05 15.21
CA LYS A 144 6.28 7.13 15.85
C LYS A 144 4.79 7.04 15.58
N GLU A 145 4.39 6.57 14.40
CA GLU A 145 3.01 6.61 13.95
C GLU A 145 2.70 5.52 12.92
N THR A 146 1.41 5.24 12.76
CA THR A 146 0.88 4.44 11.65
C THR A 146 -0.03 5.34 10.84
N ILE A 147 0.30 5.52 9.56
CA ILE A 147 -0.51 6.26 8.60
C ILE A 147 -1.21 5.27 7.65
N SER A 148 -2.30 5.70 7.05
CA SER A 148 -2.97 4.92 6.01
C SER A 148 -2.24 5.03 4.66
N ALA A 149 -2.24 3.96 3.88
CA ALA A 149 -1.85 4.03 2.47
C ALA A 149 -2.92 4.78 1.68
N VAL A 150 -2.52 5.39 0.56
CA VAL A 150 -3.49 5.91 -0.43
C VAL A 150 -4.20 4.75 -1.12
N PHE A 151 -5.34 5.03 -1.78
CA PHE A 151 -6.03 4.02 -2.56
C PHE A 151 -5.87 4.24 -4.07
N PRO A 152 -5.60 3.16 -4.83
CA PRO A 152 -5.22 1.81 -4.36
C PRO A 152 -3.88 1.77 -3.60
N PRO A 153 -3.71 0.86 -2.60
CA PRO A 153 -2.48 0.76 -1.82
C PRO A 153 -1.41 0.00 -2.62
N THR A 154 -0.90 0.63 -3.68
CA THR A 154 0.11 0.07 -4.58
C THR A 154 1.23 1.08 -4.80
N THR A 155 2.45 0.62 -5.05
CA THR A 155 3.61 1.46 -5.40
C THR A 155 3.28 2.43 -6.55
N ALA A 156 2.54 1.97 -7.57
CA ALA A 156 2.16 2.77 -8.72
C ALA A 156 1.25 3.96 -8.36
N CYS A 157 0.51 3.90 -7.25
CA CYS A 157 -0.30 5.01 -6.76
C CYS A 157 0.44 5.84 -5.71
N ALA A 158 1.13 5.16 -4.79
CA ALA A 158 1.72 5.77 -3.61
C ALA A 158 3.01 6.54 -3.93
N ILE A 159 3.86 6.08 -4.85
CA ILE A 159 5.09 6.77 -5.24
C ILE A 159 4.82 8.08 -6.00
N PRO A 160 3.93 8.12 -7.02
CA PRO A 160 3.51 9.39 -7.60
C PRO A 160 2.85 10.31 -6.57
N CYS A 161 2.10 9.77 -5.61
CA CYS A 161 1.49 10.57 -4.55
C CYS A 161 2.53 11.19 -3.61
N SER A 162 3.53 10.43 -3.16
CA SER A 162 4.58 10.92 -2.27
C SER A 162 5.49 11.94 -2.94
N SER A 163 5.69 11.86 -4.26
CA SER A 163 6.55 12.78 -5.01
C SER A 163 5.84 14.03 -5.53
N SER A 164 4.55 13.95 -5.85
CA SER A 164 3.77 15.07 -6.39
C SER A 164 2.82 15.74 -5.39
N GLY A 165 2.52 15.08 -4.26
CA GLY A 165 1.51 15.55 -3.30
C GLY A 165 0.08 15.46 -3.84
N LYS A 166 -0.16 14.63 -4.86
CA LYS A 166 -1.46 14.45 -5.54
C LYS A 166 -1.94 13.01 -5.42
N LEU A 167 -3.25 12.81 -5.31
CA LEU A 167 -3.85 11.48 -5.28
C LEU A 167 -3.87 10.83 -6.67
N ALA A 168 -4.06 9.50 -6.71
CA ALA A 168 -4.12 8.73 -7.96
C ALA A 168 -5.16 9.26 -8.96
N LEU A 169 -6.28 9.81 -8.48
CA LEU A 169 -7.31 10.43 -9.33
C LEU A 169 -6.85 11.74 -9.99
N GLU A 170 -5.83 12.39 -9.45
CA GLU A 170 -5.29 13.65 -9.97
C GLU A 170 -4.08 13.41 -10.89
N THR A 171 -3.33 12.34 -10.67
CA THR A 171 -2.18 11.95 -11.51
C THR A 171 -2.60 10.99 -12.64
N ALA A 172 -3.76 10.35 -12.50
CA ALA A 172 -4.21 9.19 -13.28
C ALA A 172 -3.40 7.91 -13.05
N TRP A 173 -2.45 7.89 -12.11
CA TRP A 173 -1.68 6.69 -11.78
C TRP A 173 -2.49 5.75 -10.88
N LEU A 174 -3.43 5.03 -11.49
CA LEU A 174 -4.48 4.25 -10.83
C LEU A 174 -4.08 2.81 -10.46
N GLY A 175 -2.98 2.28 -10.99
CA GLY A 175 -2.52 0.92 -10.72
C GLY A 175 -1.22 0.60 -11.45
N TRP A 176 -0.68 -0.61 -11.22
CA TRP A 176 0.56 -1.05 -11.87
C TRP A 176 0.46 -1.01 -13.40
N GLU A 177 -0.71 -1.39 -13.91
CA GLU A 177 -1.08 -1.40 -15.32
C GLU A 177 -2.42 -0.69 -15.50
N ASN A 178 -2.51 0.16 -16.54
CA ASN A 178 -3.76 0.77 -16.96
C ASN A 178 -4.04 0.46 -18.43
N TYR A 179 -5.31 0.32 -18.78
CA TYR A 179 -5.77 0.41 -20.16
C TYR A 179 -5.76 1.88 -20.62
N ILE A 180 -4.96 2.19 -21.63
CA ILE A 180 -4.86 3.53 -22.23
C ILE A 180 -5.67 3.54 -23.52
N SER A 181 -6.85 4.18 -23.48
CA SER A 181 -7.83 4.18 -24.58
C SER A 181 -7.28 4.75 -25.89
N GLU A 182 -6.47 5.81 -25.79
CA GLU A 182 -5.86 6.54 -26.90
C GLU A 182 -4.88 5.66 -27.68
N LEU A 183 -4.32 4.64 -27.01
CA LEU A 183 -3.38 3.69 -27.58
C LEU A 183 -4.02 2.32 -27.81
N ASN A 184 -5.23 2.10 -27.31
CA ASN A 184 -5.93 0.81 -27.27
C ASN A 184 -5.01 -0.32 -26.74
N ARG A 185 -4.31 -0.05 -25.63
CA ARG A 185 -3.31 -0.97 -25.05
C ARG A 185 -3.34 -0.92 -23.52
N ASN A 186 -3.12 -2.06 -22.88
CA ASN A 186 -2.77 -2.10 -21.47
C ASN A 186 -1.25 -1.90 -21.30
N LEU A 187 -0.86 -0.94 -20.45
CA LEU A 187 0.53 -0.52 -20.27
C LEU A 187 0.89 -0.43 -18.79
N VAL A 188 2.09 -0.92 -18.45
CA VAL A 188 2.73 -0.72 -17.16
C VAL A 188 3.13 0.75 -17.05
N LEU A 189 2.64 1.44 -16.01
CA LEU A 189 2.76 2.90 -15.95
C LEU A 189 4.21 3.40 -15.87
N PHE A 190 5.08 2.68 -15.16
CA PHE A 190 6.49 3.06 -14.99
C PHE A 190 7.35 2.87 -16.24
N THR A 191 7.01 1.92 -17.11
CA THR A 191 7.85 1.56 -18.27
C THR A 191 7.22 1.92 -19.62
N GLY A 192 5.89 2.08 -19.67
CA GLY A 192 5.16 2.26 -20.93
C GLY A 192 5.15 0.98 -21.81
N GLU A 193 5.45 -0.17 -21.21
CA GLU A 193 5.47 -1.47 -21.87
C GLU A 193 4.15 -2.21 -21.66
N ASN A 194 3.77 -3.06 -22.61
CA ASN A 194 2.70 -4.01 -22.38
C ASN A 194 3.08 -5.01 -21.27
N TYR A 195 2.18 -5.25 -20.32
CA TYR A 195 2.48 -6.11 -19.17
C TYR A 195 2.83 -7.55 -19.55
N LEU A 196 2.10 -8.13 -20.51
CA LEU A 196 2.24 -9.53 -20.93
C LEU A 196 3.38 -9.71 -21.94
N THR A 197 3.37 -8.94 -23.03
CA THR A 197 4.32 -9.14 -24.14
C THR A 197 5.67 -8.47 -23.90
N LYS A 198 5.76 -7.55 -22.92
CA LYS A 198 6.92 -6.68 -22.69
C LYS A 198 7.27 -5.79 -23.88
N GLU A 199 6.38 -5.68 -24.87
CA GLU A 199 6.56 -4.78 -25.99
C GLU A 199 6.47 -3.33 -25.51
N GLY A 200 7.58 -2.59 -25.64
CA GLY A 200 7.61 -1.16 -25.37
C GLY A 200 6.85 -0.38 -26.43
N THR A 201 6.03 0.58 -25.99
CA THR A 201 5.37 1.51 -26.92
C THR A 201 6.28 2.65 -27.37
N GLY A 202 7.43 2.82 -26.72
CA GLY A 202 8.30 4.00 -26.88
C GLY A 202 7.71 5.28 -26.27
N ILE A 203 6.55 5.18 -25.60
CA ILE A 203 5.85 6.32 -24.99
C ILE A 203 6.22 6.38 -23.51
N ASN A 204 6.76 7.52 -23.09
CA ASN A 204 6.90 7.82 -21.68
C ASN A 204 5.58 8.41 -21.18
N LEU A 205 4.78 7.60 -20.48
CA LEU A 205 3.45 7.98 -19.99
C LEU A 205 3.51 9.20 -19.06
N LYS A 206 4.48 9.25 -18.15
CA LYS A 206 4.71 10.39 -17.26
C LYS A 206 4.98 11.69 -18.04
N LYS A 207 5.74 11.64 -19.15
CA LYS A 207 6.06 12.85 -19.92
C LYS A 207 4.96 13.29 -20.87
N SER A 208 3.96 12.45 -21.13
CA SER A 208 2.97 12.68 -22.19
C SER A 208 1.55 12.66 -21.67
N LEU A 209 0.96 11.48 -21.50
CA LEU A 209 -0.46 11.30 -21.25
C LEU A 209 -0.84 11.52 -19.78
N MET A 210 0.07 11.26 -18.85
CA MET A 210 -0.20 11.23 -17.41
C MET A 210 0.84 12.04 -16.62
N PRO A 211 1.01 13.34 -16.95
CA PRO A 211 2.07 14.15 -16.37
C PRO A 211 1.78 14.58 -14.94
N TYR A 212 2.82 14.53 -14.13
CA TYR A 212 2.88 15.15 -12.83
C TYR A 212 4.32 15.61 -12.56
N ASP A 213 4.44 16.66 -11.76
CA ASP A 213 5.72 17.20 -11.33
C ASP A 213 6.03 16.74 -9.91
N GLU A 214 7.30 16.43 -9.67
CA GLU A 214 7.84 16.30 -8.33
C GLU A 214 7.82 17.65 -7.61
N TYR A 215 7.04 17.78 -6.53
CA TYR A 215 6.92 19.07 -5.82
C TYR A 215 8.26 19.50 -5.24
N PHE A 216 9.15 18.55 -4.92
CA PHE A 216 10.36 18.82 -4.16
C PHE A 216 11.41 19.65 -4.91
N TYR A 217 11.42 19.61 -6.25
CA TYR A 217 12.29 20.51 -7.03
C TYR A 217 11.82 21.97 -7.02
N SER A 218 10.62 22.24 -6.51
CA SER A 218 10.05 23.60 -6.42
C SER A 218 10.06 24.19 -5.01
N LEU A 219 10.69 23.51 -4.03
CA LEU A 219 10.68 23.92 -2.61
C LEU A 219 11.51 25.18 -2.31
N GLY A 220 12.36 25.62 -3.24
CA GLY A 220 13.27 26.75 -3.01
C GLY A 220 14.52 26.38 -2.20
N VAL A 221 14.87 25.09 -2.17
CA VAL A 221 16.12 24.53 -1.62
C VAL A 221 16.68 23.52 -2.61
N ASP A 222 17.94 23.13 -2.45
CA ASP A 222 18.54 22.12 -3.31
C ASP A 222 17.88 20.75 -3.08
N ALA A 223 17.44 20.11 -4.15
CA ALA A 223 16.71 18.85 -4.08
C ALA A 223 17.32 17.75 -4.93
N ILE A 224 17.23 16.51 -4.44
CA ILE A 224 17.65 15.30 -5.15
C ILE A 224 16.66 14.17 -4.89
N ASP A 225 16.50 13.30 -5.87
CA ASP A 225 15.87 11.99 -5.76
C ASP A 225 16.92 10.87 -5.86
N LEU A 226 16.79 9.87 -5.00
CA LEU A 226 17.67 8.71 -4.94
C LEU A 226 16.82 7.45 -5.07
N GLU A 227 17.00 6.71 -6.15
CA GLU A 227 16.24 5.50 -6.47
C GLU A 227 17.17 4.29 -6.68
N PRO A 228 16.67 3.04 -6.66
CA PRO A 228 17.49 1.86 -6.92
C PRO A 228 17.94 1.74 -8.38
N SER A 229 18.94 0.89 -8.65
CA SER A 229 19.61 0.73 -9.95
C SER A 229 18.75 0.23 -11.12
N PHE A 230 17.51 -0.19 -10.89
CA PHE A 230 16.55 -0.38 -11.99
C PHE A 230 16.14 0.96 -12.64
N LYS A 231 16.50 2.09 -12.03
CA LYS A 231 16.44 3.42 -12.65
C LYS A 231 17.82 3.81 -13.20
N PRO A 232 17.88 4.55 -14.31
CA PRO A 232 19.14 5.10 -14.80
C PRO A 232 19.83 5.93 -13.70
N ASN A 233 21.12 5.64 -13.45
CA ASN A 233 21.94 6.24 -12.39
C ASN A 233 21.46 5.95 -10.95
N GLY A 234 20.63 4.92 -10.75
CA GLY A 234 20.18 4.51 -9.42
C GLY A 234 21.26 3.79 -8.60
N CYS A 235 21.01 3.66 -7.30
CA CYS A 235 21.92 3.03 -6.34
C CYS A 235 21.78 1.50 -6.33
N GLU A 236 22.90 0.79 -6.22
CA GLU A 236 22.93 -0.69 -6.17
C GLU A 236 22.59 -1.23 -4.77
N SER A 237 22.64 -0.38 -3.75
CA SER A 237 22.31 -0.75 -2.38
C SER A 237 21.74 0.40 -1.57
N LEU A 238 21.01 0.08 -0.49
CA LEU A 238 20.54 1.08 0.47
C LEU A 238 21.72 1.83 1.13
N ASP A 239 22.86 1.18 1.36
CA ASP A 239 24.05 1.83 1.88
C ASP A 239 24.61 2.88 0.90
N GLU A 240 24.65 2.56 -0.39
CA GLU A 240 25.02 3.52 -1.44
C GLU A 240 24.03 4.69 -1.51
N LEU A 241 22.72 4.41 -1.41
CA LEU A 241 21.69 5.43 -1.34
C LEU A 241 21.93 6.39 -0.17
N LEU A 242 22.19 5.85 1.03
CA LEU A 242 22.46 6.66 2.22
C LEU A 242 23.77 7.45 2.09
N LYS A 243 24.80 6.89 1.44
CA LYS A 243 26.04 7.61 1.10
C LYS A 243 25.79 8.75 0.11
N GLY A 244 24.95 8.53 -0.91
CA GLY A 244 24.52 9.55 -1.86
C GLY A 244 23.82 10.71 -1.17
N PHE A 245 22.88 10.42 -0.28
CA PHE A 245 22.23 11.41 0.58
C PHE A 245 23.25 12.23 1.40
N LYS A 246 24.18 11.56 2.10
CA LYS A 246 25.19 12.24 2.92
C LYS A 246 26.13 13.12 2.08
N ALA A 247 26.51 12.65 0.89
CA ALA A 247 27.32 13.43 -0.03
C ALA A 247 26.58 14.69 -0.52
N PHE A 248 25.31 14.54 -0.92
CA PHE A 248 24.47 15.65 -1.37
C PHE A 248 24.24 16.69 -0.27
N LYS A 249 23.93 16.25 0.96
CA LYS A 249 23.84 17.12 2.15
C LYS A 249 25.11 17.94 2.34
N LYS A 250 26.29 17.32 2.22
CA LYS A 250 27.58 17.97 2.48
C LYS A 250 27.93 19.04 1.44
N SER A 251 27.42 18.92 0.21
CA SER A 251 27.74 19.84 -0.89
C SER A 251 26.80 21.04 -1.00
N HIS A 252 25.80 21.18 -0.12
CA HIS A 252 24.76 22.21 -0.21
C HIS A 252 24.44 22.79 1.17
N GLU A 253 23.92 24.02 1.22
CA GLU A 253 23.61 24.69 2.49
C GLU A 253 22.30 24.23 3.13
N ARG A 254 21.27 23.98 2.30
CA ARG A 254 19.95 23.53 2.73
C ARG A 254 19.39 22.58 1.68
N THR A 255 18.94 21.40 2.09
CA THR A 255 18.51 20.35 1.15
C THR A 255 17.19 19.69 1.50
N PHE A 256 16.53 19.19 0.46
CA PHE A 256 15.52 18.14 0.57
C PHE A 256 15.95 16.93 -0.26
N SER A 257 15.95 15.74 0.32
CA SER A 257 16.26 14.50 -0.38
C SER A 257 15.06 13.57 -0.35
N TYR A 258 14.59 13.18 -1.53
CA TYR A 258 13.60 12.13 -1.71
C TYR A 258 14.34 10.81 -1.99
N ALA A 259 13.99 9.74 -1.29
CA ALA A 259 14.62 8.45 -1.47
C ALA A 259 13.59 7.32 -1.46
N TYR A 260 13.78 6.35 -2.35
CA TYR A 260 12.96 5.14 -2.43
C TYR A 260 13.84 3.90 -2.50
N TRP A 261 13.45 2.86 -1.77
CA TRP A 261 14.12 1.56 -1.79
C TRP A 261 13.08 0.43 -1.87
N ALA A 262 13.24 -0.46 -2.86
CA ALA A 262 12.24 -1.49 -3.23
C ALA A 262 12.14 -2.69 -2.27
N GLU A 263 12.90 -2.69 -1.17
CA GLU A 263 12.85 -3.72 -0.14
C GLU A 263 12.26 -3.11 1.15
N PRO A 264 11.49 -3.89 1.92
CA PRO A 264 11.33 -5.35 1.86
C PRO A 264 10.27 -5.90 0.90
N ASP A 265 9.55 -5.05 0.15
CA ASP A 265 8.41 -5.48 -0.69
C ASP A 265 8.72 -6.66 -1.62
N SER A 266 9.84 -6.57 -2.35
CA SER A 266 10.29 -7.66 -3.24
C SER A 266 10.43 -9.01 -2.52
N THR A 267 11.01 -9.01 -1.31
CA THR A 267 11.14 -10.23 -0.49
C THR A 267 9.78 -10.68 0.06
N LEU A 268 8.92 -9.75 0.48
CA LEU A 268 7.59 -10.04 1.01
C LEU A 268 6.67 -10.66 -0.05
N HIS A 269 6.76 -10.23 -1.30
CA HIS A 269 6.03 -10.83 -2.42
C HIS A 269 6.41 -12.29 -2.65
N LEU A 270 7.69 -12.64 -2.49
CA LEU A 270 8.18 -14.00 -2.76
C LEU A 270 7.89 -14.98 -1.62
N TYR A 271 8.08 -14.55 -0.38
CA TYR A 271 8.08 -15.46 0.77
C TYR A 271 6.93 -15.23 1.76
N GLY A 272 6.25 -14.10 1.65
CA GLY A 272 5.18 -13.70 2.56
C GLY A 272 5.67 -13.04 3.85
N VAL A 273 4.74 -12.43 4.55
CA VAL A 273 4.94 -11.80 5.85
C VAL A 273 5.32 -12.86 6.88
N ALA A 274 6.27 -12.51 7.74
CA ALA A 274 6.82 -13.34 8.83
C ALA A 274 7.67 -14.55 8.41
N SER A 275 7.99 -14.71 7.13
CA SER A 275 8.95 -15.72 6.68
C SER A 275 10.36 -15.45 7.25
N LEU A 276 11.22 -16.48 7.24
CA LEU A 276 12.63 -16.33 7.64
C LEU A 276 13.33 -15.28 6.78
N GLU A 277 13.14 -15.36 5.46
CA GLU A 277 13.72 -14.48 4.45
C GLU A 277 13.26 -13.03 4.65
N ALA A 278 11.95 -12.81 4.84
CA ALA A 278 11.40 -11.49 5.11
C ALA A 278 11.99 -10.90 6.39
N ASN A 279 12.01 -11.66 7.49
CA ASN A 279 12.56 -11.19 8.77
C ASN A 279 14.06 -10.88 8.67
N MET A 280 14.83 -11.70 7.97
CA MET A 280 16.26 -11.45 7.71
C MET A 280 16.47 -10.17 6.89
N GLN A 281 15.65 -9.95 5.85
CA GLN A 281 15.73 -8.76 5.02
C GLN A 281 15.38 -7.49 5.81
N ILE A 282 14.33 -7.51 6.62
CA ILE A 282 13.94 -6.37 7.47
C ILE A 282 15.03 -6.08 8.50
N LYS A 283 15.65 -7.11 9.08
CA LYS A 283 16.77 -6.95 10.00
C LYS A 283 17.99 -6.32 9.30
N LYS A 284 18.30 -6.75 8.07
CA LYS A 284 19.35 -6.16 7.25
C LYS A 284 19.08 -4.67 6.95
N LEU A 285 17.85 -4.30 6.60
CA LEU A 285 17.46 -2.90 6.40
C LEU A 285 17.64 -2.08 7.67
N ASN A 286 17.17 -2.57 8.81
CA ASN A 286 17.36 -1.93 10.11
C ASN A 286 18.84 -1.68 10.43
N ASP A 287 19.69 -2.70 10.26
CA ASP A 287 21.10 -2.60 10.59
C ASP A 287 21.84 -1.67 9.62
N THR A 288 21.46 -1.67 8.34
CA THR A 288 21.99 -0.74 7.32
C THR A 288 21.62 0.71 7.66
N ILE A 289 20.36 0.97 8.03
CA ILE A 289 19.89 2.30 8.43
C ILE A 289 20.58 2.77 9.70
N LYS A 290 20.69 1.89 10.70
CA LYS A 290 21.39 2.19 11.95
C LYS A 290 22.84 2.58 11.71
N ALA A 291 23.56 1.85 10.86
CA ALA A 291 24.94 2.15 10.51
C ALA A 291 25.06 3.43 9.66
N GLY A 292 24.22 3.57 8.63
CA GLY A 292 24.27 4.68 7.68
C GLY A 292 23.91 6.04 8.28
N LEU A 293 23.09 6.06 9.34
CA LEU A 293 22.66 7.27 10.05
C LEU A 293 23.37 7.49 11.39
N ALA A 294 24.34 6.66 11.77
CA ALA A 294 25.01 6.75 13.07
C ALA A 294 25.74 8.09 13.30
N ASP A 295 26.18 8.73 12.22
CA ASP A 295 26.94 9.97 12.18
C ASP A 295 26.10 11.18 11.72
N ILE A 296 24.77 11.07 11.72
CA ILE A 296 23.91 12.14 11.21
C ILE A 296 23.88 13.34 12.17
N ASP A 297 24.06 14.53 11.62
CA ASP A 297 24.06 15.80 12.35
C ASP A 297 22.68 16.14 12.91
N SER A 298 22.63 16.88 14.02
CA SER A 298 21.37 17.32 14.64
C SER A 298 20.58 18.34 13.79
N ASP A 299 21.20 18.90 12.75
CA ASP A 299 20.57 19.81 11.78
C ASP A 299 19.79 19.07 10.68
N THR A 300 19.71 17.75 10.79
CA THR A 300 19.08 16.86 9.82
C THR A 300 17.88 16.14 10.40
N LEU A 301 16.77 16.13 9.65
CA LEU A 301 15.61 15.29 9.92
C LEU A 301 15.55 14.15 8.91
N VAL A 302 15.42 12.92 9.41
CA VAL A 302 15.16 11.74 8.58
C VAL A 302 13.75 11.24 8.87
N ILE A 303 12.92 11.23 7.84
CA ILE A 303 11.54 10.72 7.85
C ILE A 303 11.57 9.40 7.10
N ILE A 304 11.28 8.29 7.79
CA ILE A 304 11.18 6.96 7.18
C ILE A 304 9.72 6.53 7.17
N THR A 305 9.22 6.12 6.02
CA THR A 305 7.85 5.61 5.85
C THR A 305 7.83 4.43 4.87
N ALA A 306 6.68 3.78 4.75
CA ALA A 306 6.35 2.89 3.65
C ALA A 306 5.27 3.52 2.77
N ASP A 307 5.15 3.02 1.54
CA ASP A 307 4.14 3.38 0.56
C ASP A 307 2.84 2.58 0.78
N HIS A 308 2.97 1.29 1.14
CA HIS A 308 1.90 0.42 1.59
C HIS A 308 2.38 -0.63 2.61
N GLY A 309 1.46 -1.48 3.06
CA GLY A 309 1.75 -2.67 3.85
C GLY A 309 1.69 -3.94 3.01
N HIS A 310 1.76 -5.09 3.68
CA HIS A 310 1.68 -6.39 3.05
C HIS A 310 0.83 -7.34 3.91
N GLN A 311 0.12 -8.26 3.27
CA GLN A 311 -0.52 -9.40 3.93
C GLN A 311 -0.17 -10.71 3.22
N ASN A 312 -0.33 -11.82 3.93
CA ASN A 312 -0.23 -13.14 3.30
C ASN A 312 -1.45 -13.41 2.42
N VAL A 313 -1.21 -14.03 1.28
CA VAL A 313 -2.24 -14.41 0.30
C VAL A 313 -2.09 -15.87 -0.09
N ILE A 314 -3.21 -16.50 -0.44
CA ILE A 314 -3.22 -17.88 -0.96
C ILE A 314 -3.34 -17.81 -2.47
N ASN A 315 -2.29 -18.24 -3.17
CA ASN A 315 -2.29 -18.28 -4.62
C ASN A 315 -3.27 -19.33 -5.14
N THR A 316 -4.36 -18.86 -5.75
CA THR A 316 -5.38 -19.72 -6.36
C THR A 316 -5.19 -19.76 -7.87
N LYS A 317 -4.99 -20.96 -8.42
CA LYS A 317 -4.79 -21.16 -9.86
C LYS A 317 -6.13 -21.05 -10.60
N LEU A 318 -6.50 -19.83 -11.02
CA LEU A 318 -7.78 -19.53 -11.67
C LEU A 318 -8.10 -20.44 -12.87
N TYR A 319 -7.08 -20.81 -13.66
CA TYR A 319 -7.25 -21.73 -14.81
C TYR A 319 -7.72 -23.15 -14.43
N LYS A 320 -7.70 -23.53 -13.15
CA LYS A 320 -8.28 -24.79 -12.68
C LYS A 320 -9.82 -24.73 -12.59
N TYR A 321 -10.40 -23.54 -12.58
CA TYR A 321 -11.84 -23.31 -12.49
C TYR A 321 -12.37 -23.04 -13.91
N LYS A 322 -12.74 -24.11 -14.62
CA LYS A 322 -13.14 -24.03 -16.05
C LYS A 322 -14.24 -23.02 -16.33
N GLU A 323 -15.22 -22.91 -15.44
CA GLU A 323 -16.32 -21.95 -15.56
C GLU A 323 -15.82 -20.51 -15.51
N LEU A 324 -15.02 -20.15 -14.49
CA LEU A 324 -14.41 -18.82 -14.39
C LEU A 324 -13.46 -18.53 -15.55
N TYR A 325 -12.66 -19.52 -15.95
CA TYR A 325 -11.72 -19.36 -17.05
C TYR A 325 -12.43 -19.12 -18.39
N SER A 326 -13.63 -19.69 -18.60
CA SER A 326 -14.42 -19.45 -19.81
C SER A 326 -15.04 -18.05 -19.89
N MET A 327 -14.99 -17.26 -18.81
CA MET A 327 -15.50 -15.89 -18.76
C MET A 327 -14.42 -14.82 -19.02
N LEU A 328 -13.14 -15.20 -19.03
CA LEU A 328 -11.98 -14.31 -19.24
C LEU A 328 -11.58 -14.26 -20.73
#